data_AF-A0A2V7GRY9-F1
#
_entry.id   AF-A0A2V7GRY9-F1
#
_cell.length_a   1.000
_cell.length_b   1.000
_cell.length_c   1.000
_cell.angle_alpha   90.00
_cell.angle_beta   90.00
_cell.angle_gamma   90.00
#
_symmetry.space_group_name_H-M   'P 1'
#
loop_
_entity.id
_entity.type
_entity.pdbx_description
1 polymer ?
#
loop_
_entity_poly.entity_id
_entity_poly.type
_entity_poly.pdbx_seq_one_letter_code
_entity_poly.pdbx_strand_id
1 'polypeptide(L)'
;MRSPDTVTGTISVRDDDGIDSVWVTVDTVRRGDDGFFQSTFVSTYKFPVPAGLVLGNKVPILGEARDVVGFLGIKDSFVTVRGP
;
A
#
# COMPACT_ATOMS: atom_id res chain seq x y z
N MET A 1 17.85 -20.79 6.07
CA MET A 1 16.72 -19.84 6.14
C MET A 1 16.80 -18.97 4.89
N ARG A 2 15.76 -18.90 4.05
CA ARG A 2 15.75 -17.97 2.90
C ARG A 2 15.38 -16.57 3.40
N SER A 3 16.02 -15.53 2.87
CA SER A 3 15.59 -14.15 3.12
C SER A 3 14.17 -13.95 2.58
N PRO A 4 13.29 -13.20 3.27
CA PRO A 4 12.00 -12.82 2.71
C PRO A 4 12.21 -12.01 1.42
N ASP A 5 11.28 -12.20 0.49
CA ASP A 5 11.16 -11.34 -0.69
C ASP A 5 10.58 -9.98 -0.25
N THR A 6 10.60 -8.98 -1.13
CA THR A 6 10.13 -7.63 -0.78
C THR A 6 9.27 -7.03 -1.88
N VAL A 7 8.20 -6.36 -1.49
CA VAL A 7 7.42 -5.47 -2.34
C VAL A 7 7.66 -4.03 -1.94
N THR A 8 8.04 -3.20 -2.89
CA THR A 8 8.20 -1.75 -2.73
C THR A 8 7.27 -1.01 -3.65
N GLY A 9 6.83 0.18 -3.23
CA GLY A 9 6.01 1.04 -4.07
C GLY A 9 5.77 2.40 -3.45
N THR A 10 4.92 3.17 -4.11
CA THR A 10 4.51 4.50 -3.67
C THR A 10 2.99 4.53 -3.62
N ILE A 11 2.44 5.10 -2.55
CA ILE A 11 1.04 5.49 -2.48
C ILE A 11 0.95 7.01 -2.65
N SER A 12 -0.03 7.46 -3.43
CA SER A 12 -0.36 8.87 -3.63
C SER A 12 -1.86 9.03 -3.48
N VAL A 13 -2.26 10.02 -2.69
CA VAL A 13 -3.65 10.36 -2.39
C VAL A 13 -3.81 11.86 -2.59
N ARG A 14 -4.95 12.26 -3.16
CA ARG A 14 -5.35 13.65 -3.29
C ARG A 14 -6.81 13.77 -2.90
N ASP A 15 -7.08 14.71 -2.01
CA ASP A 15 -8.42 15.07 -1.57
C ASP A 15 -8.43 16.56 -1.24
N ASP A 16 -9.36 17.33 -1.81
CA ASP A 16 -9.40 18.78 -1.60
C ASP A 16 -9.97 19.15 -0.20
N ASP A 17 -10.70 18.24 0.46
CA ASP A 17 -11.18 18.42 1.83
C ASP A 17 -10.08 18.12 2.86
N GLY A 18 -9.06 17.35 2.47
CA GLY A 18 -7.89 17.02 3.27
C GLY A 18 -7.88 15.57 3.75
N ILE A 19 -6.68 15.03 3.97
CA ILE A 19 -6.46 13.62 4.26
C ILE A 19 -6.22 13.42 5.76
N ASP A 20 -7.04 12.59 6.39
CA ASP A 20 -6.88 12.20 7.80
C ASP A 20 -5.84 11.11 7.96
N SER A 21 -5.99 10.00 7.23
CA SER A 21 -5.16 8.80 7.41
C SER A 21 -5.05 7.99 6.12
N VAL A 22 -3.92 7.34 5.91
CA VAL A 22 -3.66 6.48 4.75
C VAL A 22 -3.14 5.12 5.21
N TRP A 23 -3.65 4.03 4.64
CA TRP A 23 -3.18 2.68 4.91
C TRP A 23 -2.79 1.95 3.62
N VAL A 24 -1.75 1.13 3.72
CA VAL A 24 -1.38 0.16 2.70
C VAL A 24 -1.28 -1.21 3.35
N THR A 25 -2.01 -2.17 2.78
CA THR A 25 -1.87 -3.59 3.11
C THR A 25 -1.20 -4.30 1.94
N VAL A 26 -0.11 -5.01 2.20
CA VAL A 26 0.54 -5.89 1.23
C VAL A 26 0.51 -7.31 1.79
N ASP A 27 -0.08 -8.22 1.03
CA ASP A 27 -0.38 -9.57 1.51
C ASP A 27 -1.20 -9.53 2.82
N THR A 28 -0.57 -9.84 3.95
CA THR A 28 -1.19 -9.86 5.28
C THR A 28 -0.73 -8.72 6.18
N VAL A 29 0.23 -7.91 5.73
CA VAL A 29 0.88 -6.87 6.54
C VAL A 29 0.31 -5.50 6.19
N ARG A 30 -0.24 -4.81 7.20
CA ARG A 30 -0.77 -3.44 7.07
C ARG A 30 0.16 -2.43 7.72
N ARG A 31 0.33 -1.27 7.08
CA ARG A 31 0.93 -0.07 7.67
C ARG A 31 0.04 1.13 7.38
N GLY A 32 0.03 2.08 8.28
CA GLY A 32 -0.69 3.34 8.10
C GLY A 32 0.15 4.53 8.55
N ASP A 33 -0.12 5.66 7.92
CA ASP A 33 0.49 6.96 8.16
C ASP A 33 -0.62 8.01 8.33
N ASP A 34 -0.37 9.02 9.16
CA ASP A 34 -1.26 10.17 9.30
C ASP A 34 -1.16 11.07 8.06
N GLY A 35 -2.30 11.55 7.55
CA GLY A 35 -2.38 12.46 6.41
C GLY A 35 -2.16 13.93 6.77
N PHE A 36 -2.13 14.25 8.07
CA PHE A 36 -1.94 15.60 8.62
C PHE A 36 -2.85 16.68 8.00
N PHE A 37 -4.04 16.27 7.54
CA PHE A 37 -5.02 17.14 6.87
C PHE A 37 -4.50 17.82 5.61
N GLN A 38 -3.43 17.28 5.02
CA GLN A 38 -2.92 17.77 3.75
C GLN A 38 -3.84 17.36 2.62
N SER A 39 -3.97 18.20 1.59
CA SER A 39 -4.75 17.87 0.40
C SER A 39 -4.05 16.89 -0.53
N THR A 40 -2.77 16.60 -0.28
CA THR A 40 -1.98 15.63 -1.02
C THR A 40 -1.05 14.91 -0.07
N PHE A 41 -1.01 13.58 -0.18
CA PHE A 41 -0.14 12.70 0.58
C PHE A 41 0.64 11.81 -0.37
N VAL A 42 1.94 11.66 -0.16
CA VAL A 42 2.79 10.72 -0.91
C VAL A 42 3.74 10.03 0.07
N SER A 43 3.73 8.70 0.07
CA SER A 43 4.63 7.89 0.90
C SER A 43 5.17 6.70 0.12
N THR A 44 6.41 6.33 0.43
CA THR A 44 7.05 5.13 -0.13
C THR A 44 7.01 4.02 0.90
N TYR A 45 6.76 2.79 0.44
CA TYR A 45 6.68 1.64 1.32
C TYR A 45 7.60 0.51 0.86
N LYS A 46 8.01 -0.30 1.85
CA LYS A 46 8.78 -1.52 1.68
C LYS A 46 8.24 -2.58 2.63
N PHE A 47 7.56 -3.59 2.09
CA PHE A 47 6.96 -4.68 2.85
C PHE A 47 7.73 -5.98 2.61
N PRO A 48 8.12 -6.71 3.68
CA PRO A 48 8.53 -8.10 3.52
C PRO A 48 7.31 -8.93 3.11
N VAL A 49 7.52 -9.88 2.20
CA VAL A 49 6.52 -10.86 1.79
C VAL A 49 7.08 -12.27 1.96
N PRO A 50 6.24 -13.32 2.03
CA PRO A 50 6.73 -14.69 2.20
C PRO A 50 7.79 -15.04 1.16
N ALA A 51 8.87 -15.69 1.61
CA ALA A 51 9.91 -16.16 0.70
C ALA A 51 9.39 -17.29 -0.20
N GLY A 52 9.96 -17.40 -1.40
CA GLY A 52 9.69 -18.53 -2.30
C GLY A 52 8.48 -18.30 -3.20
N LEU A 53 8.13 -17.03 -3.47
CA LEU A 53 7.22 -16.70 -4.55
C LEU A 53 7.80 -17.19 -5.88
N VAL A 54 6.94 -17.78 -6.72
CA VAL A 54 7.32 -18.25 -8.05
C VAL A 54 6.68 -17.38 -9.13
N LEU A 55 7.13 -17.54 -10.38
CA LEU A 55 6.59 -16.81 -11.52
C LEU A 55 5.07 -17.00 -11.62
N GLY A 56 4.35 -15.89 -11.83
CA GLY A 56 2.90 -15.87 -11.90
C GLY A 56 2.19 -15.69 -10.55
N ASN A 57 2.88 -15.83 -9.41
CA ASN A 57 2.30 -15.49 -8.11
C ASN A 57 1.80 -14.05 -8.12
N LYS A 58 0.63 -13.83 -7.50
CA LYS A 58 0.06 -12.50 -7.26
C LYS A 58 0.16 -12.18 -5.79
N VAL A 59 0.78 -11.05 -5.47
CA VAL A 59 0.80 -10.48 -4.13
C VAL A 59 -0.26 -9.39 -4.07
N PRO A 60 -1.32 -9.54 -3.27
CA PRO A 60 -2.39 -8.55 -3.21
C PRO A 60 -1.89 -7.27 -2.51
N ILE A 61 -2.41 -6.13 -2.98
CA ILE A 61 -2.15 -4.81 -2.42
C ILE A 61 -3.49 -4.09 -2.28
N LEU A 62 -3.77 -3.59 -1.07
CA LEU A 62 -4.94 -2.78 -0.76
C LEU A 62 -4.46 -1.41 -0.27
N GLY A 63 -4.84 -0.35 -0.99
CA GLY A 63 -4.68 1.02 -0.54
C GLY A 63 -5.99 1.56 0.02
N GLU A 64 -5.93 2.22 1.15
CA GLU A 64 -7.08 2.87 1.80
C GLU A 64 -6.68 4.29 2.20
N ALA A 65 -7.60 5.24 2.04
CA ALA A 65 -7.39 6.61 2.51
C ALA A 65 -8.69 7.14 3.11
N ARG A 66 -8.60 7.77 4.28
CA ARG A 66 -9.71 8.45 4.93
C ARG A 66 -9.49 9.95 4.87
N ASP A 67 -10.53 10.69 4.50
CA ASP A 67 -10.51 12.16 4.53
C ASP A 67 -10.93 12.71 5.92
N VAL A 68 -10.86 14.03 6.08
CA VAL A 68 -11.21 14.70 7.34
C VAL A 68 -12.70 14.66 7.69
N VAL A 69 -13.57 14.41 6.71
CA VAL A 69 -15.01 14.30 6.93
C VAL A 69 -15.47 12.85 7.15
N GLY A 70 -14.55 11.89 7.03
CA GLY A 70 -14.72 10.49 7.35
C GLY A 70 -15.02 9.56 6.17
N PHE A 71 -14.98 10.03 4.91
CA PHE A 71 -15.12 9.14 3.76
C PHE A 71 -13.87 8.27 3.59
N LEU A 72 -14.09 7.03 3.15
CA LEU A 72 -13.03 6.04 2.93
C LEU A 72 -12.93 5.73 1.44
N GLY A 73 -11.82 6.15 0.83
CA GLY A 73 -11.40 5.71 -0.50
C GLY A 73 -10.65 4.37 -0.43
N ILE A 74 -10.95 3.47 -1.36
CA ILE A 74 -10.35 2.13 -1.43
C ILE A 74 -9.82 1.87 -2.84
N LYS A 75 -8.64 1.26 -2.93
CA LYS A 75 -8.03 0.80 -4.19
C LYS A 75 -7.39 -0.58 -4.04
N ASP A 76 -8.01 -1.57 -4.68
CA ASP A 76 -7.51 -2.93 -4.80
C ASP A 76 -6.56 -3.09 -5.98
N SER A 77 -5.46 -3.83 -5.78
CA SER A 77 -4.49 -4.16 -6.83
C SER A 77 -3.69 -5.42 -6.46
N PHE A 78 -2.75 -5.81 -7.33
CA PHE A 78 -1.77 -6.85 -7.05
C PHE A 78 -0.48 -6.63 -7.84
N VAL A 79 0.64 -7.11 -7.28
CA VAL A 79 1.91 -7.28 -8.01
C VAL A 79 1.98 -8.72 -8.51
N THR A 80 2.37 -8.90 -9.77
CA THR A 80 2.65 -10.24 -10.33
C THR A 80 4.15 -10.47 -10.37
N VAL A 81 4.61 -11.60 -9.84
CA VAL A 81 6.00 -12.02 -9.95
C VAL A 81 6.29 -12.41 -11.39
N ARG A 82 7.23 -11.69 -12.01
CA ARG A 82 7.65 -11.91 -13.40
C ARG A 82 9.14 -12.25 -13.46
N GLY A 83 9.53 -12.92 -14.53
CA GLY A 83 10.93 -13.20 -14.83
C GLY A 83 11.64 -11.94 -15.33
N PRO A 84 12.99 -11.98 -15.39
CA PRO A 84 13.77 -10.96 -16.08
C PRO A 84 13.40 -10.84 -17.57
#